data_AF-A0A381Z627-F1
#
_entry.id   AF-A0A381Z627-F1
#
_cell.length_a   1.000
_cell.length_b   1.000
_cell.length_c   1.000
_cell.angle_alpha   90.00
_cell.angle_beta   90.00
_cell.angle_gamma   90.00
#
_symmetry.space_group_name_H-M   'P 1'
#
loop_
_entity.id
_entity.type
_entity.pdbx_description
1 polymer ?
#
loop_
_entity_poly.entity_id
_entity_poly.type
_entity_poly.pdbx_seq_one_letter_code
_entity_poly.pdbx_strand_id
1 'polypeptide(L)'
;MNNQNIPAIAWRNLWRNRRRTVLTLISISFGVFLAIMFTAMQDRNWSDMIDLAARLGGGHVTMQHPDYRDTPSLKKTVRQTDGVLSAAASEPSVEKVTARITGPIMLNTSAESFGASFIAFDPKSEDETTLSLLSPDALISGRMFTEPDEAGIILGAKLAENLDAEIGNRIVYTLTDKHGDIVSGLARLSGTIKTGAPNLD
;
A
#
# COMPACT_ATOMS: atom_id res chain seq x y z
N MET A 1 -60.13 32.74 5.60
CA MET A 1 -59.53 31.39 5.47
C MET A 1 -58.59 31.22 6.65
N ASN A 2 -58.94 30.32 7.58
CA ASN A 2 -58.35 30.24 8.91
C ASN A 2 -56.86 29.88 8.85
N ASN A 3 -56.02 30.78 9.33
CA ASN A 3 -54.62 30.53 9.63
C ASN A 3 -54.56 29.72 10.94
N GLN A 4 -54.93 28.44 10.89
CA GLN A 4 -54.77 27.56 12.03
C GLN A 4 -53.27 27.32 12.22
N ASN A 5 -52.74 27.69 13.39
CA ASN A 5 -51.35 27.45 13.77
C ASN A 5 -51.12 25.96 14.05
N ILE A 6 -51.20 25.13 13.00
CA ILE A 6 -50.95 23.67 13.00
C ILE A 6 -49.62 23.33 13.69
N PRO A 7 -48.50 24.07 13.50
CA PRO A 7 -47.24 23.78 14.20
C PRO A 7 -47.35 23.91 15.72
N ALA A 8 -48.09 24.91 16.20
CA ALA A 8 -48.27 25.15 17.63
C ALA A 8 -49.14 24.08 18.30
N ILE A 9 -50.16 23.57 17.58
CA ILE A 9 -51.01 22.47 18.04
C ILE A 9 -50.21 21.15 18.07
N ALA A 10 -49.40 20.88 17.04
CA ALA A 10 -48.53 19.71 16.99
C ALA A 10 -47.49 19.70 18.12
N TRP A 11 -46.81 20.83 18.37
CA TRP A 11 -45.81 20.96 19.44
C TRP A 11 -46.39 20.66 20.84
N ARG A 12 -47.58 21.22 21.15
CA ARG A 12 -48.29 20.94 22.41
C ARG A 12 -48.67 19.46 22.53
N ASN A 13 -49.03 18.80 21.43
CA ASN A 13 -49.36 17.38 21.42
C ASN A 13 -48.13 16.50 21.73
N LEU A 14 -46.99 16.80 21.11
CA LEU A 14 -45.72 16.11 21.36
C LEU A 14 -45.30 16.22 22.83
N TRP A 15 -45.42 17.42 23.43
CA TRP A 15 -45.12 17.68 24.84
C TRP A 15 -46.09 17.04 25.83
N ARG A 16 -47.33 16.74 25.41
CA ARG A 16 -48.33 16.06 26.23
C ARG A 16 -48.10 14.53 26.29
N ASN A 17 -47.60 13.94 25.21
CA ASN A 17 -47.32 12.50 25.11
C ASN A 17 -45.81 12.17 25.12
N ARG A 18 -45.08 12.69 26.12
CA ARG A 18 -43.60 12.67 26.13
C ARG A 18 -42.98 11.29 25.97
N ARG A 19 -43.51 10.26 26.63
CA ARG A 19 -42.97 8.89 26.57
C ARG A 19 -42.99 8.33 25.14
N ARG A 20 -44.13 8.43 24.45
CA ARG A 20 -44.28 7.94 23.07
C ARG A 20 -43.41 8.73 22.11
N THR A 21 -43.42 10.05 22.23
CA THR A 21 -42.62 10.94 21.38
C THR A 21 -41.12 10.68 21.53
N VAL A 22 -40.62 10.48 22.76
CA VAL A 22 -39.20 10.20 23.03
C VAL A 22 -38.80 8.84 22.46
N LEU A 23 -39.61 7.79 22.63
CA LEU A 23 -39.30 6.48 22.04
C LEU A 23 -39.20 6.55 20.52
N THR A 24 -40.16 7.19 19.84
CA THR A 24 -40.11 7.35 18.38
C THR A 24 -38.93 8.21 17.94
N LEU A 25 -38.63 9.31 18.64
CA LEU A 25 -37.50 10.17 18.34
C LEU A 25 -36.18 9.42 18.48
N ILE A 26 -35.99 8.65 19.56
CA ILE A 26 -34.79 7.84 19.77
C ILE A 26 -34.66 6.80 18.66
N SER A 27 -35.73 6.09 18.29
CA SER A 27 -35.66 5.11 17.19
C SER A 27 -35.25 5.74 15.86
N ILE A 28 -35.83 6.90 15.50
CA ILE A 28 -35.47 7.62 14.27
C ILE A 28 -34.03 8.11 14.36
N SER A 29 -33.66 8.80 15.44
CA SER A 29 -32.31 9.33 15.64
C SER A 29 -31.26 8.23 15.63
N PHE A 30 -31.55 7.07 16.24
CA PHE A 30 -30.63 5.94 16.28
C PHE A 30 -30.45 5.31 14.89
N GLY A 31 -31.54 5.15 14.13
CA GLY A 31 -31.46 4.68 12.74
C GLY A 31 -30.65 5.62 11.84
N VAL A 32 -30.89 6.93 11.96
CA VAL A 32 -30.15 7.95 11.20
C VAL A 32 -28.68 7.99 11.65
N PHE A 33 -28.41 7.92 12.95
CA PHE A 33 -27.05 7.87 13.49
C PHE A 33 -26.26 6.68 12.93
N LEU A 34 -26.85 5.47 12.97
CA LEU A 34 -26.21 4.29 12.41
C LEU A 34 -25.97 4.42 10.90
N ALA A 35 -26.94 4.94 10.15
CA ALA A 35 -26.79 5.15 8.72
C ALA A 35 -25.64 6.12 8.40
N ILE A 36 -25.54 7.24 9.11
CA ILE A 36 -24.44 8.21 8.93
C ILE A 36 -23.10 7.58 9.34
N MET A 37 -23.06 6.90 10.48
CA MET A 37 -21.85 6.26 10.99
C MET A 37 -21.31 5.20 10.01
N PHE A 38 -22.17 4.30 9.52
CA PHE A 38 -21.77 3.29 8.55
C PHE A 38 -21.38 3.89 7.19
N THR A 39 -22.02 4.98 6.77
CA THR A 39 -21.66 5.68 5.53
C THR A 39 -20.27 6.31 5.67
N ALA A 40 -20.02 7.05 6.75
CA ALA A 40 -18.73 7.69 7.00
C ALA A 40 -17.60 6.66 7.18
N MET A 41 -17.87 5.54 7.86
CA MET A 41 -16.91 4.46 8.04
C MET A 41 -16.56 3.79 6.70
N GLN A 42 -17.56 3.53 5.84
CA GLN A 42 -17.30 3.00 4.51
C GLN A 42 -16.47 3.97 3.68
N ASP A 43 -16.85 5.24 3.60
CA ASP A 43 -16.15 6.25 2.81
C ASP A 43 -14.66 6.36 3.18
N ARG A 44 -14.37 6.42 4.49
CA ARG A 44 -12.99 6.42 4.99
C ARG A 44 -12.25 5.12 4.65
N ASN A 45 -12.86 3.95 4.87
CA ASN A 45 -12.24 2.66 4.54
C ASN A 45 -11.87 2.56 3.04
N TRP A 46 -12.71 3.10 2.15
CA TRP A 46 -12.41 3.12 0.71
C TRP A 46 -11.21 4.01 0.38
N SER A 47 -11.15 5.21 0.96
CA SER A 47 -10.00 6.11 0.77
C SER A 47 -8.71 5.48 1.30
N ASP A 48 -8.74 4.96 2.53
CA ASP A 48 -7.57 4.35 3.18
C ASP A 48 -7.08 3.12 2.40
N MET A 49 -8.01 2.34 1.82
CA MET A 49 -7.66 1.20 0.97
C MET A 49 -6.97 1.63 -0.33
N ILE A 50 -7.42 2.70 -0.97
CA ILE A 50 -6.80 3.24 -2.19
C ILE A 50 -5.39 3.74 -1.88
N ASP A 51 -5.23 4.51 -0.79
CA ASP A 51 -3.94 5.03 -0.38
C ASP A 51 -2.98 3.90 0.01
N LEU A 52 -3.46 2.88 0.72
CA LEU A 52 -2.64 1.71 1.04
C LEU A 52 -2.23 0.95 -0.23
N ALA A 53 -3.15 0.74 -1.17
CA ALA A 53 -2.84 0.09 -2.44
C ALA A 53 -1.79 0.86 -3.24
N ALA A 54 -1.85 2.20 -3.25
CA ALA A 54 -0.84 3.05 -3.84
C ALA A 54 0.52 2.90 -3.11
N ARG A 55 0.51 2.89 -1.77
CA ARG A 55 1.72 2.77 -0.92
C ARG A 55 2.32 1.37 -0.87
N LEU A 56 1.64 0.33 -1.35
CA LEU A 56 2.21 -1.02 -1.47
C LEU A 56 3.04 -1.23 -2.74
N GLY A 57 3.23 -0.19 -3.55
CA GLY A 57 4.15 -0.21 -4.69
C GLY A 57 3.54 0.33 -5.99
N GLY A 58 2.21 0.47 -6.05
CA GLY A 58 1.50 0.92 -7.25
C GLY A 58 1.56 2.42 -7.52
N GLY A 59 1.84 3.24 -6.50
CA GLY A 59 1.75 4.71 -6.57
C GLY A 59 0.33 5.22 -6.89
N HIS A 60 0.07 6.50 -6.67
CA HIS A 60 -1.19 7.11 -7.11
C HIS A 60 -1.23 7.26 -8.64
N VAL A 61 -0.08 7.53 -9.24
CA VAL A 61 0.12 7.58 -10.70
C VAL A 61 1.42 6.86 -11.02
N THR A 62 1.35 5.85 -11.90
CA THR A 62 2.53 5.10 -12.34
C THR A 62 2.72 5.23 -13.84
N MET A 63 3.90 5.68 -14.23
CA MET A 63 4.38 5.60 -15.60
C MET A 63 5.18 4.31 -15.78
N GLN A 64 4.74 3.48 -16.72
CA GLN A 64 5.39 2.22 -17.05
C GLN A 64 5.25 1.95 -18.55
N HIS A 65 6.04 1.01 -19.06
CA HIS A 65 5.90 0.58 -20.44
C HIS A 65 4.48 0.00 -20.69
N PRO A 66 3.81 0.31 -21.82
CA PRO A 66 2.43 -0.11 -22.07
C PRO A 66 2.21 -1.61 -21.88
N ASP A 67 3.07 -2.43 -22.47
CA ASP A 67 2.95 -3.88 -22.40
C ASP A 67 3.45 -4.50 -21.08
N TYR A 68 3.93 -3.70 -20.11
CA TYR A 68 4.49 -4.23 -18.86
C TYR A 68 3.42 -4.94 -18.03
N ARG A 69 2.18 -4.44 -18.06
CA ARG A 69 1.05 -5.02 -17.32
C ARG A 69 0.72 -6.44 -17.78
N ASP A 70 0.74 -6.66 -19.09
CA ASP A 70 0.34 -7.94 -19.69
C ASP A 70 1.47 -8.96 -19.72
N THR A 71 2.72 -8.50 -19.85
CA THR A 71 3.89 -9.39 -19.78
C THR A 71 5.04 -8.66 -19.09
N PRO A 72 5.13 -8.74 -17.76
CA PRO A 72 6.18 -8.10 -16.97
C PRO A 72 7.57 -8.58 -17.41
N SER A 73 8.47 -7.64 -17.68
CA SER A 73 9.86 -7.93 -18.03
C SER A 73 10.71 -6.69 -17.82
N LEU A 74 11.95 -6.85 -17.32
CA LEU A 74 12.89 -5.73 -17.17
C LEU A 74 13.29 -5.09 -18.52
N LYS A 75 13.04 -5.78 -19.65
CA LYS A 75 13.16 -5.18 -21.00
C LYS A 75 12.20 -4.02 -21.22
N LYS A 76 11.01 -4.10 -20.61
CA LYS A 76 9.92 -3.15 -20.76
C LYS A 76 10.05 -2.04 -19.72
N THR A 77 11.12 -1.26 -19.87
CA THR A 77 11.46 -0.18 -18.95
C THR A 77 11.03 1.18 -19.50
N VAL A 78 10.91 2.15 -18.61
CA VAL A 78 10.71 3.56 -18.97
C VAL A 78 12.04 4.13 -19.45
N ARG A 79 12.02 4.84 -20.58
CA ARG A 79 13.21 5.52 -21.12
C ARG A 79 13.21 6.97 -20.66
N GLN A 80 14.41 7.57 -20.59
CA GLN A 80 14.59 8.99 -20.20
C GLN A 80 14.03 9.30 -18.80
N THR A 81 14.26 8.39 -17.85
CA THR A 81 13.71 8.46 -16.49
C THR A 81 14.01 9.81 -15.82
N ASP A 82 15.22 10.34 -15.92
CA ASP A 82 15.59 11.63 -15.28
C ASP A 82 14.76 12.82 -15.78
N GLY A 83 14.47 12.85 -17.09
CA GLY A 83 13.62 13.87 -17.70
C GLY A 83 12.16 13.74 -17.25
N VAL A 84 11.66 12.51 -17.16
CA VAL A 84 10.31 12.22 -16.66
C VAL A 84 10.17 12.59 -15.19
N LEU A 85 11.15 12.22 -14.35
CA LEU A 85 11.19 12.56 -12.93
C LEU A 85 11.19 14.07 -12.73
N SER A 86 12.03 14.80 -13.47
CA SER A 86 12.13 16.26 -13.37
C SER A 86 10.84 16.96 -13.81
N ALA A 87 10.22 16.49 -14.89
CA ALA A 87 8.95 17.03 -15.37
C ALA A 87 7.83 16.77 -14.36
N ALA A 88 7.72 15.55 -13.83
CA ALA A 88 6.72 15.21 -12.82
C ALA A 88 6.92 16.01 -11.53
N ALA A 89 8.16 16.20 -11.08
CA ALA A 89 8.46 17.00 -9.89
C ALA A 89 8.19 18.50 -10.07
N SER A 90 8.07 18.98 -11.31
CA SER A 90 7.74 20.39 -11.59
C SER A 90 6.25 20.71 -11.49
N GLU A 91 5.39 19.69 -11.43
CA GLU A 91 3.94 19.86 -11.33
C GLU A 91 3.52 20.20 -9.88
N PRO A 92 2.80 21.31 -9.64
CA PRO A 92 2.45 21.75 -8.29
C PRO A 92 1.60 20.75 -7.48
N SER A 93 0.87 19.87 -8.16
CA SER A 93 0.01 18.86 -7.52
C SER A 93 0.76 17.57 -7.16
N VAL A 94 2.04 17.47 -7.51
CA VAL A 94 2.86 16.28 -7.23
C VAL A 94 3.63 16.49 -5.94
N GLU A 95 3.32 15.70 -4.93
CA GLU A 95 4.00 15.76 -3.62
C GLU A 95 5.39 15.11 -3.67
N LYS A 96 5.49 13.93 -4.31
CA LYS A 96 6.72 13.15 -4.36
C LYS A 96 6.78 12.27 -5.60
N VAL A 97 7.97 12.13 -6.17
CA VAL A 97 8.24 11.29 -7.33
C VAL A 97 9.38 10.35 -6.99
N THR A 98 9.22 9.06 -7.25
CA THR A 98 10.27 8.05 -7.07
C THR A 98 10.38 7.17 -8.31
N ALA A 99 11.59 6.69 -8.58
CA ALA A 99 11.84 5.66 -9.56
C ALA A 99 11.95 4.31 -8.85
N ARG A 100 11.25 3.31 -9.38
CA ARG A 100 11.29 1.93 -8.88
C ARG A 100 11.63 0.97 -10.00
N ILE A 101 12.36 -0.08 -9.65
CA ILE A 101 12.56 -1.23 -10.52
C ILE A 101 11.86 -2.40 -9.86
N THR A 102 10.87 -2.97 -10.55
CA THR A 102 10.16 -4.15 -10.09
C THR A 102 10.28 -5.25 -11.12
N GLY A 103 10.15 -6.49 -10.68
CA GLY A 103 10.18 -7.61 -11.61
C GLY A 103 10.11 -8.96 -10.91
N PRO A 104 9.91 -10.03 -11.68
CA PRO A 104 10.00 -11.39 -11.16
C PRO A 104 11.45 -11.75 -10.83
N ILE A 105 11.62 -12.55 -9.78
CA ILE A 105 12.91 -13.06 -9.32
C ILE A 105 12.74 -14.47 -8.78
N MET A 106 13.76 -15.31 -8.95
CA MET A 106 13.85 -16.61 -8.30
C MET A 106 14.87 -16.52 -7.18
N LEU A 107 14.49 -16.91 -5.97
CA LEU A 107 15.36 -16.93 -4.79
C LEU A 107 15.65 -18.37 -4.39
N ASN A 108 16.92 -18.66 -4.16
CA ASN A 108 17.39 -19.99 -3.82
C ASN A 108 18.28 -19.93 -2.57
N THR A 109 18.05 -20.84 -1.65
CA THR A 109 18.99 -21.20 -0.57
C THR A 109 19.63 -22.55 -0.88
N SER A 110 20.42 -23.09 0.05
CA SER A 110 20.96 -24.45 -0.09
C SER A 110 19.89 -25.54 -0.05
N ALA A 111 18.71 -25.23 0.50
CA ALA A 111 17.64 -26.19 0.73
C ALA A 111 16.44 -25.97 -0.21
N GLU A 112 16.05 -24.70 -0.41
CA GLU A 112 14.76 -24.36 -1.00
C GLU A 112 14.88 -23.35 -2.16
N SER A 113 13.86 -23.34 -3.03
CA SER A 113 13.76 -22.44 -4.19
C SER A 113 12.35 -21.87 -4.29
N PHE A 114 12.23 -20.54 -4.29
CA PHE A 114 10.95 -19.85 -4.36
C PHE A 114 10.94 -18.72 -5.38
N GLY A 115 9.88 -18.68 -6.19
CA GLY A 115 9.58 -17.55 -7.06
C GLY A 115 8.99 -16.40 -6.26
N ALA A 116 9.47 -15.19 -6.51
CA ALA A 116 9.00 -13.98 -5.86
C ALA A 116 8.99 -12.81 -6.86
N SER A 117 8.51 -11.65 -6.41
CA SER A 117 8.74 -10.37 -7.07
C SER A 117 9.65 -9.51 -6.19
N PHE A 118 10.54 -8.74 -6.80
CA PHE A 118 11.35 -7.78 -6.08
C PHE A 118 10.88 -6.35 -6.35
N ILE A 119 11.18 -5.48 -5.40
CA ILE A 119 11.10 -4.02 -5.54
C ILE A 119 12.48 -3.48 -5.17
N ALA A 120 13.17 -2.88 -6.12
CA ALA A 120 14.36 -2.09 -5.87
C ALA A 120 13.93 -0.62 -5.80
N PHE A 121 14.26 0.01 -4.67
CA PHE A 121 13.93 1.38 -4.33
C PHE A 121 15.21 2.12 -3.90
N ASP A 122 15.16 3.45 -3.94
CA ASP A 122 16.24 4.30 -3.41
C ASP A 122 15.89 4.72 -1.97
N PRO A 123 16.68 4.31 -0.95
CA PRO A 123 16.43 4.67 0.46
C PRO A 123 16.48 6.17 0.76
N LYS A 124 17.11 6.97 -0.10
CA LYS A 124 17.15 8.44 0.07
C LYS A 124 15.95 9.13 -0.55
N SER A 125 15.38 8.54 -1.59
CA SER A 125 14.25 9.10 -2.32
C SER A 125 12.90 8.58 -1.79
N GLU A 126 12.86 7.42 -1.15
CA GLU A 126 11.63 6.80 -0.62
C GLU A 126 11.55 6.78 0.90
N ASP A 127 10.34 6.90 1.42
CA ASP A 127 10.00 6.77 2.84
C ASP A 127 8.66 6.01 3.02
N GLU A 128 8.19 5.92 4.25
CA GLU A 128 6.92 5.26 4.62
C GLU A 128 5.68 5.87 3.94
N THR A 129 5.74 7.13 3.50
CA THR A 129 4.63 7.80 2.82
C THR A 129 4.52 7.34 1.37
N THR A 130 5.64 7.00 0.74
CA THR A 130 5.70 6.49 -0.64
C THR A 130 5.60 4.98 -0.71
N LEU A 131 6.18 4.28 0.26
CA LEU A 131 6.24 2.83 0.31
C LEU A 131 6.01 2.37 1.75
N SER A 132 4.81 1.86 2.05
CA SER A 132 4.44 1.47 3.42
C SER A 132 5.33 0.37 4.00
N LEU A 133 5.98 -0.41 3.13
CA LEU A 133 6.95 -1.45 3.49
C LEU A 133 8.20 -0.88 4.19
N LEU A 134 8.46 0.43 4.04
CA LEU A 134 9.57 1.12 4.69
C LEU A 134 9.25 1.60 6.11
N SER A 135 8.00 1.42 6.56
CA SER A 135 7.63 1.80 7.92
C SER A 135 8.42 0.98 8.95
N PRO A 136 8.88 1.60 10.05
CA PRO A 136 9.54 0.89 11.14
C PRO A 136 8.70 -0.27 11.70
N ASP A 137 7.37 -0.15 11.68
CA ASP A 137 6.44 -1.17 12.18
C ASP A 137 6.38 -2.41 11.28
N ALA A 138 6.81 -2.29 10.02
CA ALA A 138 6.88 -3.41 9.09
C ALA A 138 8.11 -4.29 9.35
N LEU A 139 9.19 -3.76 9.95
CA LEU A 139 10.43 -4.51 10.18
C LEU A 139 10.28 -5.45 11.37
N ILE A 140 10.45 -6.76 11.14
CA ILE A 140 10.43 -7.77 12.22
C ILE A 140 11.84 -7.99 12.76
N SER A 141 12.82 -8.14 11.88
CA SER A 141 14.19 -8.45 12.28
C SER A 141 15.21 -7.89 11.29
N GLY A 142 16.44 -7.68 11.78
CA GLY A 142 17.53 -7.12 10.98
C GLY A 142 17.43 -5.60 10.84
N ARG A 143 17.70 -5.09 9.65
CA ARG A 143 17.74 -3.64 9.37
C ARG A 143 17.27 -3.31 7.96
N MET A 144 16.67 -2.13 7.83
CA MET A 144 16.36 -1.52 6.53
C MET A 144 17.63 -0.92 5.90
N PHE A 145 17.60 -0.71 4.59
CA PHE A 145 18.66 0.03 3.89
C PHE A 145 18.58 1.51 4.24
N THR A 146 19.73 2.13 4.50
CA THR A 146 19.82 3.57 4.78
C THR A 146 20.55 4.34 3.71
N GLU A 147 21.44 3.67 2.97
CA GLU A 147 22.23 4.27 1.90
C GLU A 147 21.93 3.57 0.56
N PRO A 148 22.06 4.30 -0.57
CA PRO A 148 22.05 3.68 -1.89
C PRO A 148 23.17 2.64 -2.01
N ASP A 149 22.95 1.62 -2.85
CA ASP A 149 23.92 0.55 -3.16
C ASP A 149 24.37 -0.30 -1.97
N GLU A 150 23.63 -0.23 -0.86
CA GLU A 150 23.92 -1.05 0.30
C GLU A 150 23.70 -2.54 -0.01
N ALA A 151 24.71 -3.37 0.28
CA ALA A 151 24.66 -4.79 -0.04
C ALA A 151 23.67 -5.54 0.87
N GLY A 152 22.69 -6.21 0.26
CA GLY A 152 21.79 -7.11 0.97
C GLY A 152 20.48 -7.33 0.23
N ILE A 153 19.62 -8.14 0.84
CA ILE A 153 18.22 -8.31 0.45
C ILE A 153 17.35 -8.27 1.70
N ILE A 154 16.16 -7.70 1.57
CA ILE A 154 15.12 -7.74 2.60
C ILE A 154 14.01 -8.63 2.05
N LEU A 155 13.55 -9.58 2.87
CA LEU A 155 12.51 -10.52 2.47
C LEU A 155 11.25 -10.31 3.29
N GLY A 156 10.10 -10.66 2.71
CA GLY A 156 8.90 -10.88 3.51
C GLY A 156 9.13 -12.04 4.50
N ALA A 157 8.46 -11.98 5.65
CA ALA A 157 8.65 -12.95 6.71
C ALA A 157 8.24 -14.37 6.33
N LYS A 158 7.17 -14.54 5.54
CA LYS A 158 6.72 -15.86 5.09
C LYS A 158 7.64 -16.40 4.01
N LEU A 159 8.13 -15.54 3.12
CA LEU A 159 9.13 -15.90 2.12
C LEU A 159 10.46 -16.35 2.78
N ALA A 160 10.91 -15.64 3.82
CA ALA A 160 12.09 -16.03 4.58
C ALA A 160 11.91 -17.37 5.31
N GLU A 161 10.73 -17.61 5.90
CA GLU A 161 10.37 -18.90 6.52
C GLU A 161 10.36 -20.04 5.49
N ASN A 162 9.74 -19.81 4.34
CA ASN A 162 9.66 -20.79 3.25
C ASN A 162 11.04 -21.15 2.68
N LEU A 163 11.97 -20.19 2.66
CA LEU A 163 13.35 -20.40 2.20
C LEU A 163 14.28 -20.99 3.27
N ASP A 164 13.79 -21.19 4.50
CA ASP A 164 14.59 -21.53 5.69
C ASP A 164 15.79 -20.57 5.87
N ALA A 165 15.52 -19.26 5.69
CA ALA A 165 16.54 -18.22 5.66
C ALA A 165 16.57 -17.38 6.94
N GLU A 166 17.72 -17.36 7.62
CA GLU A 166 17.99 -16.50 8.78
C GLU A 166 18.80 -15.26 8.39
N ILE A 167 18.76 -14.22 9.22
CA ILE A 167 19.53 -12.98 9.01
C ILE A 167 21.01 -13.31 8.85
N GLY A 168 21.62 -12.79 7.78
CA GLY A 168 23.02 -13.04 7.42
C GLY A 168 23.25 -14.22 6.47
N ASN A 169 22.24 -15.09 6.26
CA ASN A 169 22.31 -16.18 5.29
C ASN A 169 22.51 -15.65 3.88
N ARG A 170 23.18 -16.46 3.06
CA ARG A 170 23.42 -16.15 1.64
C ARG A 170 22.24 -16.66 0.83
N ILE A 171 21.68 -15.77 0.04
CA ILE A 171 20.56 -16.06 -0.85
C ILE A 171 21.04 -15.82 -2.27
N VAL A 172 20.92 -16.84 -3.10
CA VAL A 172 21.20 -16.73 -4.53
C VAL A 172 19.92 -16.26 -5.20
N TYR A 173 20.00 -15.15 -5.93
CA TYR A 173 18.88 -14.66 -6.72
C TYR A 173 19.16 -14.83 -8.20
N THR A 174 18.12 -15.12 -8.98
CA THR A 174 18.19 -15.24 -10.45
C THR A 174 17.06 -14.45 -11.07
N LEU A 175 17.38 -13.58 -12.01
CA LEU A 175 16.42 -12.73 -12.72
C LEU A 175 16.80 -12.59 -14.19
N THR A 176 15.88 -12.08 -15.01
CA THR A 176 16.16 -11.72 -16.40
C THR A 176 16.34 -10.22 -16.49
N ASP A 177 17.49 -9.76 -16.96
CA ASP A 177 17.80 -8.34 -17.03
C ASP A 177 17.08 -7.59 -18.17
N LYS A 178 17.40 -6.31 -18.34
CA LYS A 178 16.85 -5.46 -19.40
C LYS A 178 17.28 -5.85 -20.82
N HIS A 179 18.33 -6.68 -20.97
CA HIS A 179 18.80 -7.21 -22.24
C HIS A 179 18.14 -8.57 -22.55
N GLY A 180 17.57 -9.23 -21.54
CA GLY A 180 16.96 -10.55 -21.63
C GLY A 180 17.86 -11.68 -21.21
N ASP A 181 19.01 -11.34 -20.64
CA ASP A 181 19.98 -12.31 -20.18
C ASP A 181 19.59 -12.76 -18.78
N ILE A 182 19.73 -14.05 -18.52
CA ILE A 182 19.52 -14.61 -17.18
C ILE A 182 20.77 -14.27 -16.36
N VAL A 183 20.56 -13.51 -15.29
CA VAL A 183 21.62 -13.06 -14.39
C VAL A 183 21.36 -13.64 -13.01
N SER A 184 22.39 -14.22 -12.43
CA SER A 184 22.36 -14.70 -11.05
C SER A 184 23.35 -13.92 -10.21
N GLY A 185 22.95 -13.61 -8.98
CA GLY A 185 23.79 -12.95 -8.00
C GLY A 185 23.61 -13.55 -6.62
N LEU A 186 24.41 -13.08 -5.67
CA LEU A 186 24.36 -13.51 -4.28
C LEU A 186 24.17 -12.29 -3.39
N ALA A 187 23.15 -12.32 -2.56
CA ALA A 187 22.87 -11.32 -1.54
C ALA A 187 22.87 -11.95 -0.16
N ARG A 188 23.05 -11.14 0.88
CA ARG A 188 22.85 -11.58 2.27
C ARG A 188 21.51 -11.05 2.77
N LEU A 189 20.79 -11.87 3.54
CA LEU A 189 19.56 -11.43 4.17
C LEU A 189 19.88 -10.38 5.24
N SER A 190 19.47 -9.13 4.99
CA SER A 190 19.72 -7.99 5.88
C SER A 190 18.57 -7.73 6.84
N GLY A 191 17.35 -8.08 6.45
CA GLY A 191 16.16 -7.89 7.27
C GLY A 191 14.96 -8.67 6.77
N THR A 192 13.95 -8.79 7.63
CA THR A 192 12.65 -9.36 7.28
C THR A 192 11.52 -8.40 7.62
N ILE A 193 10.52 -8.32 6.74
CA ILE A 193 9.38 -7.42 6.89
C ILE A 193 8.04 -8.17 6.91
N LYS A 194 7.03 -7.54 7.51
CA LYS A 194 5.64 -7.99 7.51
C LYS A 194 4.73 -6.88 7.02
N THR A 195 3.94 -7.21 6.02
CA THR A 195 2.96 -6.36 5.35
C THR A 195 1.54 -6.67 5.82
N GLY A 196 1.32 -7.83 6.43
CA GLY A 196 -0.01 -8.31 6.84
C GLY A 196 -0.83 -8.89 5.70
N ALA A 197 -0.34 -8.83 4.46
CA ALA A 197 -0.88 -9.51 3.31
C ALA A 197 -0.03 -10.76 3.01
N PRO A 198 -0.52 -11.98 3.22
CA PRO A 198 0.28 -13.20 3.06
C PRO A 198 0.89 -13.42 1.67
N ASN A 199 0.33 -12.77 0.63
CA ASN A 199 0.86 -12.85 -0.73
C ASN A 199 2.03 -11.89 -0.98
N LEU A 200 2.26 -10.93 -0.08
CA LEU A 200 3.36 -9.97 -0.10
C LEU A 200 4.42 -10.26 0.98
N ASP A 201 4.06 -11.11 1.96
CA ASP A 201 4.94 -11.62 3.03
C ASP A 201 5.76 -12.83 2.62
#